data_AF-A0A2N9EY46-F1
#
_entry.id   AF-A0A2N9EY46-F1
#
_cell.length_a   1.000
_cell.length_b   1.000
_cell.length_c   1.000
_cell.angle_alpha   90.00
_cell.angle_beta   90.00
_cell.angle_gamma   90.00
#
_symmetry.space_group_name_H-M   'P 1'
#
loop_
_entity.id
_entity.type
_entity.pdbx_description
1 polymer ?
#
loop_
_entity_poly.entity_id
_entity_poly.type
_entity_poly.pdbx_seq_one_letter_code
_entity_poly.pdbx_strand_id
1 'polypeptide(L)'
;MALPMPRHMLTHSSVFRLSHRTLHLAPPTTNPSSLRHRFLSVSATMASAAKKVLVPIANGTEPIEAVITIDVLRRSGADVTVASVENQHRVDAGHAVKIVADALISVVKINCLRKIKEKRKRSNT
;
A
#
# COMPACT_ATOMS: atom_id res chain seq x y z
N MET A 1 -36.27 -46.88 -9.31
CA MET A 1 -35.98 -45.49 -9.72
C MET A 1 -34.49 -45.24 -9.50
N ALA A 2 -33.85 -44.56 -10.46
CA ALA A 2 -32.48 -44.78 -10.89
C ALA A 2 -31.35 -44.21 -9.98
N LEU A 3 -30.27 -45.01 -9.92
CA LEU A 3 -28.82 -44.80 -9.73
C LEU A 3 -28.23 -43.57 -8.98
N PRO A 4 -27.13 -43.77 -8.22
CA PRO A 4 -26.31 -42.70 -7.66
C PRO A 4 -25.34 -42.13 -8.72
N MET A 5 -25.03 -40.84 -8.63
CA MET A 5 -24.05 -40.18 -9.50
C MET A 5 -22.83 -39.72 -8.69
N PRO A 6 -21.63 -40.26 -8.93
CA PRO A 6 -20.37 -39.66 -8.52
C PRO A 6 -19.61 -39.15 -9.76
N ARG A 7 -19.35 -37.84 -9.86
CA ARG A 7 -18.37 -37.27 -10.81
C ARG A 7 -17.77 -36.01 -10.17
N HIS A 8 -16.55 -36.09 -9.65
CA HIS A 8 -15.26 -35.95 -10.33
C HIS A 8 -14.72 -34.53 -10.12
N MET A 9 -13.51 -34.48 -9.57
CA MET A 9 -12.75 -33.28 -9.28
C MET A 9 -12.43 -32.49 -10.55
N LEU A 10 -12.46 -31.16 -10.45
CA LEU A 10 -11.72 -30.29 -11.34
C LEU A 10 -10.99 -29.25 -10.50
N THR A 11 -9.81 -29.64 -10.02
CA THR A 11 -8.74 -28.75 -9.61
C THR A 11 -8.27 -27.99 -10.85
N HIS A 12 -8.68 -26.74 -11.02
CA HIS A 12 -8.08 -25.85 -12.01
C HIS A 12 -6.72 -25.36 -11.47
N SER A 13 -5.69 -26.17 -11.69
CA SER A 13 -4.29 -25.77 -11.57
C SER A 13 -3.87 -25.09 -12.87
N SER A 14 -3.91 -23.75 -12.93
CA SER A 14 -3.26 -22.99 -14.00
C SER A 14 -1.75 -22.91 -13.72
N VAL A 15 -1.06 -24.02 -14.00
CA VAL A 15 0.41 -24.07 -14.01
C VAL A 15 0.88 -23.51 -15.36
N PHE A 16 1.16 -22.22 -15.42
CA PHE A 16 1.77 -21.62 -16.61
C PHE A 16 3.26 -21.96 -16.61
N ARG A 17 3.59 -23.15 -17.12
CA ARG A 17 4.96 -23.64 -17.30
C ARG A 17 5.41 -23.27 -18.71
N LEU A 18 5.99 -22.08 -18.90
CA LEU A 18 6.64 -21.74 -20.16
C LEU A 18 8.07 -22.29 -20.15
N SER A 19 8.23 -23.39 -20.87
CA SER A 19 9.47 -24.10 -21.13
C SER A 19 10.26 -23.42 -22.25
N HIS A 20 11.52 -23.11 -21.97
CA HIS A 20 12.68 -23.12 -22.87
C HIS A 20 12.68 -22.21 -24.10
N ARG A 21 13.51 -21.16 -24.04
CA ARG A 21 14.44 -20.82 -25.13
C ARG A 21 15.62 -20.01 -24.60
N THR A 22 16.73 -20.70 -24.34
CA THR A 22 18.05 -20.09 -24.15
C THR A 22 18.51 -19.53 -25.49
N LEU A 23 18.43 -18.22 -25.68
CA LEU A 23 19.10 -17.52 -26.78
C LEU A 23 20.46 -17.03 -26.27
N HIS A 24 21.51 -17.76 -26.65
CA HIS A 24 22.90 -17.37 -26.46
C HIS A 24 23.26 -16.29 -27.48
N LEU A 25 23.29 -15.02 -27.06
CA LEU A 25 23.82 -13.91 -27.86
C LEU A 25 25.26 -13.61 -27.43
N ALA A 26 26.19 -13.72 -28.38
CA ALA A 26 27.58 -13.29 -28.24
C ALA A 26 27.67 -11.79 -27.92
N PRO A 27 28.72 -11.33 -27.20
CA PRO A 27 28.89 -9.92 -26.87
C PRO A 27 29.24 -9.09 -28.12
N PRO A 28 28.58 -7.95 -28.37
CA PRO A 28 29.01 -7.02 -29.40
C PRO A 28 30.25 -6.24 -28.93
N THR A 29 31.42 -6.57 -29.48
CA THR A 29 32.62 -5.74 -29.38
C THR A 29 32.61 -4.70 -30.50
N THR A 30 32.10 -3.51 -30.23
CA THR A 30 32.36 -2.33 -31.07
C THR A 30 32.35 -1.08 -30.20
N ASN A 31 33.53 -0.53 -29.93
CA ASN A 31 33.70 0.86 -29.53
C ASN A 31 33.59 1.74 -30.78
N PRO A 32 32.66 2.69 -30.79
CA PRO A 32 32.98 3.99 -31.34
C PRO A 32 32.63 5.09 -30.32
N SER A 33 33.67 5.84 -29.97
CA SER A 33 33.60 7.20 -29.45
C SER A 33 32.57 8.06 -30.18
N SER A 34 31.95 9.00 -29.44
CA SER A 34 31.04 10.05 -29.90
C SER A 34 29.54 9.72 -29.85
N LEU A 35 28.94 9.86 -28.68
CA LEU A 35 28.03 10.97 -28.34
C LEU A 35 27.61 10.77 -26.88
N ARG A 36 28.27 11.45 -25.95
CA ARG A 36 27.81 11.49 -24.55
C ARG A 36 26.56 12.37 -24.48
N HIS A 37 25.45 11.90 -25.03
CA HIS A 37 24.16 12.29 -24.50
C HIS A 37 24.18 11.81 -23.05
N ARG A 38 24.27 12.78 -22.13
CA ARG A 38 24.04 12.56 -20.70
C ARG A 38 22.65 11.94 -20.56
N PHE A 39 22.55 10.62 -20.69
CA PHE A 39 21.50 9.86 -20.06
C PHE A 39 21.70 10.11 -18.58
N LEU A 40 21.00 11.14 -18.08
CA LEU A 40 20.77 11.31 -16.67
C LEU A 40 20.27 9.94 -16.21
N SER A 41 21.12 9.21 -15.48
CA SER A 41 20.65 8.12 -14.67
C SER A 41 19.70 8.76 -13.68
N VAL A 42 18.42 8.80 -14.03
CA VAL A 42 17.34 8.96 -13.07
C VAL A 42 17.32 7.64 -12.29
N SER A 43 18.37 7.41 -11.50
CA SER A 43 18.29 6.60 -10.29
C SER A 43 17.57 7.47 -9.26
N ALA A 44 16.35 7.86 -9.61
CA ALA A 44 15.41 8.27 -8.61
C ALA A 44 15.05 6.95 -7.93
N THR A 45 15.67 6.67 -6.81
CA THR A 45 15.05 5.81 -5.80
C THR A 45 13.72 6.46 -5.45
N MET A 46 12.67 6.19 -6.24
CA MET A 46 11.30 6.65 -6.03
C MET A 46 10.64 5.82 -4.94
N ALA A 47 11.38 5.56 -3.87
CA ALA A 47 10.85 5.12 -2.60
C ALA A 47 10.80 6.34 -1.70
N SER A 48 9.86 7.26 -1.97
CA SER A 48 9.44 8.17 -0.91
C SER A 48 8.82 7.29 0.17
N ALA A 49 9.48 7.19 1.33
CA ALA A 49 8.99 6.38 2.45
C ALA A 49 7.49 6.64 2.67
N ALA A 50 6.70 5.55 2.70
CA ALA A 50 5.26 5.60 2.89
C ALA A 50 4.94 6.50 4.09
N LYS A 51 4.04 7.47 3.88
CA LYS A 51 3.64 8.36 4.97
C LYS A 51 2.81 7.55 5.95
N LYS A 52 3.20 7.56 7.22
CA LYS A 52 2.40 7.00 8.30
C LYS A 52 1.27 7.97 8.64
N VAL A 53 0.03 7.50 8.56
CA VAL A 53 -1.17 8.28 8.83
C VAL A 53 -2.01 7.56 9.87
N LEU A 54 -2.50 8.31 10.84
CA LEU A 54 -3.41 7.83 11.87
C LEU A 54 -4.81 8.35 11.57
N VAL A 55 -5.79 7.47 11.49
CA VAL A 55 -7.21 7.83 11.32
C VAL A 55 -7.96 7.42 12.59
N PRO A 56 -8.33 8.38 13.47
CA PRO A 56 -9.12 8.06 14.64
C PRO A 56 -10.59 7.81 14.26
N ILE A 57 -11.20 6.81 14.89
CA ILE A 57 -12.64 6.53 14.79
C ILE A 57 -13.23 6.40 16.20
N ALA A 58 -14.46 6.87 16.37
CA ALA A 58 -15.20 6.88 17.64
C ALA A 58 -16.67 6.55 17.42
N ASN A 59 -17.41 6.26 18.49
CA ASN A 59 -18.84 5.97 18.36
C ASN A 59 -19.57 7.16 17.71
N GLY A 60 -20.48 6.87 16.77
CA GLY A 60 -21.18 7.89 15.98
C GLY A 60 -20.37 8.50 14.83
N THR A 61 -19.16 8.00 14.54
CA THR A 61 -18.41 8.41 13.32
C THR A 61 -19.26 8.16 12.08
N GLU A 62 -19.31 9.14 11.16
CA GLU A 62 -19.99 8.96 9.88
C GLU A 62 -19.25 7.92 9.02
N PRO A 63 -19.86 6.74 8.74
CA PRO A 63 -19.14 5.62 8.13
C PRO A 63 -18.57 5.97 6.75
N ILE A 64 -19.30 6.78 5.99
CA ILE A 64 -18.92 7.18 4.63
C ILE A 64 -17.64 8.03 4.63
N GLU A 65 -17.50 8.97 5.56
CA GLU A 65 -16.33 9.84 5.65
C GLU A 65 -15.09 9.08 6.11
N ALA A 66 -15.24 8.21 7.12
CA ALA A 66 -14.15 7.41 7.64
C ALA A 66 -13.62 6.44 6.59
N VAL A 67 -14.51 5.65 5.96
CA VAL A 67 -14.10 4.64 4.97
C VAL A 67 -13.48 5.28 3.74
N ILE A 68 -14.06 6.37 3.22
CA ILE A 68 -13.50 7.08 2.06
C ILE A 68 -12.11 7.64 2.39
N THR A 69 -11.94 8.26 3.55
CA THR A 69 -10.64 8.81 3.95
C THR A 69 -9.58 7.72 4.05
N ILE A 70 -9.90 6.61 4.73
CA ILE A 70 -8.99 5.46 4.87
C ILE A 70 -8.65 4.88 3.50
N ASP A 71 -9.64 4.68 2.65
CA ASP A 71 -9.47 4.10 1.32
C ASP A 71 -8.59 4.97 0.41
N VAL A 72 -8.87 6.28 0.32
CA VAL A 72 -8.08 7.22 -0.49
C VAL A 72 -6.63 7.26 -0.02
N LEU A 73 -6.40 7.32 1.30
CA LEU A 73 -5.05 7.36 1.85
C LEU A 73 -4.28 6.06 1.57
N ARG A 74 -4.90 4.90 1.74
CA ARG A 74 -4.28 3.61 1.41
C ARG A 74 -3.99 3.48 -0.07
N ARG A 75 -4.91 3.89 -0.95
CA ARG A 75 -4.71 3.93 -2.41
C ARG A 75 -3.61 4.90 -2.83
N SER A 76 -3.37 5.97 -2.07
CA SER A 76 -2.27 6.90 -2.29
C SER A 76 -0.89 6.36 -1.87
N GLY A 77 -0.82 5.15 -1.29
CA GLY A 77 0.42 4.54 -0.81
C GLY A 77 0.82 4.96 0.60
N ALA A 78 -0.11 5.52 1.39
CA ALA A 78 0.12 5.80 2.80
C ALA A 78 -0.02 4.52 3.65
N ASP A 79 0.79 4.45 4.70
CA ASP A 79 0.68 3.46 5.78
C ASP A 79 -0.34 3.97 6.79
N VAL A 80 -1.59 3.53 6.65
CA VAL A 80 -2.73 4.02 7.44
C VAL A 80 -2.98 3.08 8.62
N THR A 81 -3.01 3.62 9.83
CA THR A 81 -3.49 2.93 11.03
C THR A 81 -4.84 3.53 11.44
N VAL A 82 -5.88 2.71 11.47
CA VAL A 82 -7.18 3.09 12.01
C VAL A 82 -7.18 2.85 13.51
N ALA A 83 -7.39 3.90 14.30
CA ALA A 83 -7.36 3.82 15.76
C ALA A 83 -8.72 4.09 16.37
N SER A 84 -9.21 3.16 17.17
CA SER A 84 -10.40 3.38 17.99
C SER A 84 -10.05 4.33 19.14
N VAL A 85 -10.85 5.38 19.31
CA VAL A 85 -10.79 6.27 20.48
C VAL A 85 -11.45 5.62 21.70
N GLU A 86 -12.27 4.59 21.48
CA GLU A 86 -12.96 3.84 22.52
C GLU A 86 -12.01 2.86 23.23
N ASN A 87 -12.51 2.25 24.31
CA ASN A 87 -11.77 1.22 25.07
C ASN A 87 -11.70 -0.15 24.35
N GLN A 88 -12.26 -0.25 23.14
CA GLN A 88 -12.36 -1.48 22.36
C GLN A 88 -12.14 -1.21 20.87
N HIS A 89 -11.70 -2.22 20.13
CA HIS A 89 -11.42 -2.10 18.69
C HIS A 89 -12.69 -1.92 17.85
N ARG A 90 -13.84 -2.39 18.34
CA ARG A 90 -15.13 -2.28 17.65
C ARG A 90 -15.81 -0.97 18.03
N VAL A 91 -16.17 -0.20 17.02
CA VAL A 91 -16.84 1.08 17.16
C VAL A 91 -18.21 1.01 16.51
N ASP A 92 -19.23 1.48 17.23
CA ASP A 92 -20.58 1.63 16.69
C ASP A 92 -20.65 3.00 15.97
N ALA A 93 -20.41 2.97 14.67
CA ALA A 93 -20.47 4.13 13.79
C ALA A 93 -21.94 4.52 13.50
N GLY A 94 -22.15 5.64 12.82
CA GLY A 94 -23.48 6.09 12.42
C GLY A 94 -24.24 5.01 11.62
N HIS A 95 -25.56 5.12 11.59
CA HIS A 95 -26.42 4.26 10.76
C HIS A 95 -26.31 2.74 11.09
N ALA A 96 -26.06 2.41 12.37
CA ALA A 96 -25.88 1.04 12.87
C ALA A 96 -24.74 0.26 12.19
N VAL A 97 -23.76 0.97 11.61
CA VAL A 97 -22.58 0.36 11.01
C VAL A 97 -21.55 0.09 12.10
N LYS A 98 -20.89 -1.08 12.04
CA LYS A 98 -19.81 -1.43 12.96
C LYS A 98 -18.48 -1.41 12.23
N ILE A 99 -17.53 -0.63 12.73
CA ILE A 99 -16.18 -0.54 12.18
C ILE A 99 -15.20 -1.16 13.18
N VAL A 100 -14.29 -1.99 12.69
CA VAL A 100 -13.22 -2.58 13.49
C VAL A 100 -11.94 -1.80 13.21
N ALA A 101 -11.39 -1.15 14.24
CA ALA A 101 -10.10 -0.48 14.20
C ALA A 101 -8.93 -1.46 14.20
N ASP A 102 -7.80 -1.05 13.63
CA ASP A 102 -6.54 -1.79 13.66
C ASP A 102 -5.90 -1.77 15.05
N ALA A 103 -6.09 -0.68 15.80
CA ALA A 103 -5.51 -0.49 17.14
C ALA A 103 -6.39 0.39 18.04
N LEU A 104 -6.10 0.41 19.34
CA LEU A 104 -6.62 1.42 20.26
C LEU A 104 -5.74 2.67 20.26
N ILE A 105 -6.34 3.85 20.40
CA ILE A 105 -5.60 5.12 20.45
C ILE A 105 -4.59 5.16 21.60
N SER A 106 -4.90 4.49 22.72
CA SER A 106 -4.02 4.39 23.90
C SER A 106 -2.70 3.66 23.63
N VAL A 107 -2.67 2.79 22.62
CA VAL A 107 -1.49 1.99 22.25
C VAL A 107 -0.68 2.66 21.13
N VAL A 108 -1.31 3.53 20.34
CA VAL A 108 -0.67 4.14 19.17
C VAL A 108 0.30 5.25 19.59
N LYS A 109 1.56 5.13 19.18
CA LYS A 109 2.60 6.13 19.43
C LYS A 109 2.57 7.20 18.34
N ILE A 110 2.02 8.36 18.65
CA ILE A 110 1.94 9.50 17.72
C ILE A 110 3.32 10.14 17.59
N ASN A 111 4.13 9.65 16.65
CA ASN A 111 5.38 10.31 16.29
C ASN A 111 5.10 11.31 15.17
N CYS A 112 4.51 12.46 15.53
CA CYS A 112 4.16 13.51 14.58
C CYS A 112 5.43 14.07 13.94
N LEU A 113 5.67 13.74 12.67
CA LEU A 113 6.86 14.10 11.91
C LEU A 113 6.98 15.63 11.77
N ARG A 114 7.80 16.19 12.66
CA ARG A 114 8.28 17.58 12.76
C ARG A 114 9.12 18.00 11.53
N LYS A 115 8.65 17.80 10.30
CA LYS A 115 9.37 18.21 9.07
C LYS A 115 9.10 19.65 8.62
N ILE A 116 8.20 20.37 9.30
CA ILE A 116 7.90 21.79 8.99
C ILE A 116 9.01 22.73 9.51
N LYS A 117 9.73 22.36 10.58
CA LYS A 117 10.78 23.24 11.15
C LYS A 117 12.07 23.31 10.31
N GLU A 118 12.38 22.29 9.52
CA GLU A 118 13.62 22.24 8.73
C GLU A 118 13.54 23.10 7.46
N LYS A 119 12.40 23.09 6.75
CA LYS A 119 12.22 23.90 5.53
C LYS A 119 12.20 25.41 5.80
N ARG A 120 11.77 25.84 7.00
CA ARG A 120 11.77 27.26 7.37
C ARG A 120 13.17 27.80 7.70
N LYS A 121 14.15 26.93 7.99
CA LYS A 121 15.54 27.34 8.27
C LYS A 121 16.36 27.57 6.99
N ARG A 122 15.93 27.03 5.84
CA ARG A 122 16.63 27.14 4.55
C ARG A 122 16.08 28.21 3.61
N SER A 123 15.04 28.93 4.05
CA SER A 123 14.40 30.01 3.29
C SER A 123 14.63 31.39 3.93
N ASN A 124 15.49 31.49 4.96
CA ASN A 124 15.79 32.71 5.70
C ASN A 124 17.31 33.03 5.74
N THR A 125 18.05 32.47 4.79
CA THR A 125 19.45 32.76 4.42
C THR A 125 19.49 32.76 2.91
#